data_AF-A0A7J2L5M7-F1
#
_entry.id   AF-A0A7J2L5M7-F1
#
_cell.length_a   1.000
_cell.length_b   1.000
_cell.length_c   1.000
_cell.angle_alpha   90.00
_cell.angle_beta   90.00
_cell.angle_gamma   90.00
#
_symmetry.space_group_name_H-M   'P 1'
#
loop_
_entity.id
_entity.type
_entity.pdbx_description
1 polymer ?
#
loop_
_entity_poly.entity_id
_entity_poly.type
_entity_poly.pdbx_seq_one_letter_code
_entity_poly.pdbx_strand_id
1 'polypeptide(L)' 'MARYKPVAKKLRLARALRSNRMPPLFVRIKTNFRVMRSPSQRNWRRTRLKK' A
#
# COMPACT_ATOMS: atom_id res chain seq x y z
N MET A 1 -19.82 -11.43 -5.71
CA MET A 1 -18.61 -12.25 -5.41
C MET A 1 -17.46 -11.42 -4.79
N ALA A 2 -17.64 -10.92 -3.55
CA ALA A 2 -16.58 -10.25 -2.79
C ALA A 2 -16.23 -10.95 -1.47
N ARG A 3 -17.15 -11.76 -0.94
CA ARG A 3 -17.06 -12.47 0.34
C ARG A 3 -16.05 -13.63 0.28
N TYR A 4 -16.22 -14.54 -0.67
CA TYR A 4 -15.33 -15.70 -0.84
C TYR A 4 -14.27 -15.38 -1.89
N LYS A 5 -13.01 -15.21 -1.45
CA LYS A 5 -11.85 -14.94 -2.31
C LYS A 5 -10.86 -16.11 -2.20
N PRO A 6 -10.28 -16.58 -3.31
CA PRO A 6 -9.22 -17.58 -3.26
C PRO A 6 -7.99 -17.02 -2.53
N VAL A 7 -7.17 -17.92 -1.97
CA VAL A 7 -6.01 -17.56 -1.15
C VAL A 7 -5.05 -16.64 -1.91
N ALA A 8 -4.75 -16.93 -3.19
CA ALA A 8 -3.89 -16.10 -4.02
C ALA A 8 -4.38 -14.64 -4.10
N LYS A 9 -5.70 -14.43 -4.24
CA LYS A 9 -6.27 -13.08 -4.27
C LYS A 9 -6.17 -12.39 -2.91
N LYS A 10 -6.34 -13.12 -1.80
CA LYS A 10 -6.16 -12.58 -0.45
C LYS A 10 -4.72 -12.09 -0.23
N LEU A 11 -3.72 -12.87 -0.67
CA LEU A 11 -2.30 -12.48 -0.54
C LEU A 11 -1.97 -11.23 -1.36
N ARG A 12 -2.45 -11.12 -2.61
CA ARG A 12 -2.28 -9.93 -3.44
C ARG A 12 -2.91 -8.68 -2.80
N LEU A 13 -4.11 -8.83 -2.23
CA LEU A 13 -4.79 -7.74 -1.52
C LEU A 13 -4.06 -7.37 -0.21
N ALA A 14 -3.54 -8.35 0.53
CA ALA A 14 -2.75 -8.10 1.73
C ALA A 14 -1.44 -7.36 1.42
N ARG A 15 -0.76 -7.73 0.34
CA ARG A 15 0.42 -7.01 -0.16
C ARG A 15 0.07 -5.57 -0.52
N ALA A 16 -1.01 -5.37 -1.26
CA ALA A 16 -1.49 -4.03 -1.62
C ALA A 16 -1.81 -3.21 -0.36
N LEU A 17 -2.46 -3.80 0.64
CA LEU A 17 -2.77 -3.13 1.91
C LEU A 17 -1.48 -2.69 2.63
N ARG A 18 -0.51 -3.58 2.77
CA ARG A 18 0.78 -3.29 3.45
C ARG A 18 1.61 -2.20 2.74
N SER A 19 1.49 -2.07 1.42
CA SER A 19 2.21 -1.03 0.67
C SER A 19 1.55 0.35 0.76
N ASN A 20 0.34 0.46 1.29
CA ASN A 20 -0.41 1.72 1.38
C ASN A 20 -0.12 2.47 2.69
N ARG A 21 1.16 2.74 2.98
CA ARG A 21 1.61 3.43 4.19
C ARG A 21 2.69 4.46 3.87
N MET A 22 2.87 5.43 4.76
CA MET A 22 4.00 6.34 4.67
C MET A 22 5.30 5.62 5.00
N PRO A 23 6.45 6.10 4.48
CA PRO A 23 7.76 5.65 4.93
C PRO A 23 7.89 5.80 6.45
N PRO A 24 8.50 4.81 7.15
CA PRO A 24 8.75 4.89 8.58
C PRO A 24 9.60 6.11 8.97
N LEU A 25 9.46 6.56 10.22
CA LEU A 25 10.14 7.76 10.71
C LEU A 25 11.67 7.65 10.61
N PHE A 26 12.26 6.51 10.96
CA PHE A 26 13.71 6.31 10.89
C PHE A 26 14.25 6.44 9.45
N VAL A 27 13.46 6.06 8.42
CA VAL A 27 13.85 6.24 7.01
C VAL A 27 13.81 7.71 6.63
N ARG A 28 12.80 8.45 7.08
CA ARG A 28 12.68 9.89 6.85
C ARG A 28 13.86 10.63 7.47
N ILE A 29 14.20 10.33 8.72
CA ILE A 29 15.34 10.95 9.41
C ILE A 29 16.65 10.59 8.69
N LYS A 30 16.87 9.32 8.36
CA LYS A 30 18.07 8.87 7.62
C LYS A 30 18.27 9.59 6.28
N THR A 31 17.18 10.00 5.64
CA THR A 31 17.20 10.67 4.33
C THR A 31 17.10 12.19 4.43
N ASN A 32 17.26 12.80 5.60
CA ASN A 32 17.04 14.23 5.83
C ASN A 32 15.68 14.70 5.28
N PHE A 33 14.65 13.89 5.52
CA PHE A 33 13.28 14.10 5.07
C PHE A 33 13.08 14.19 3.55
N ARG A 34 14.02 13.72 2.73
CA ARG A 34 13.85 13.67 1.27
C ARG A 34 12.79 12.64 0.84
N VAL A 35 12.63 11.56 1.59
CA VAL A 35 11.65 10.49 1.28
C VAL A 35 10.44 10.58 2.21
N MET A 36 9.51 11.51 1.94
CA MET A 36 8.33 11.74 2.80
C MET A 36 7.10 10.93 2.42
N ARG A 37 6.87 10.67 1.13
CA ARG A 37 5.69 9.96 0.63
C ARG A 37 6.08 8.80 -0.26
N SER A 38 5.31 7.73 -0.18
CA SER A 38 5.47 6.59 -1.09
C SER A 38 4.55 6.77 -2.31
N PRO A 39 5.05 6.61 -3.55
CA PRO A 39 4.21 6.60 -4.75
C PRO A 39 3.14 5.50 -4.75
N SER A 40 3.31 4.47 -3.92
CA SER A 40 2.35 3.36 -3.78
C SER A 40 1.14 3.68 -2.91
N GLN A 41 1.07 4.88 -2.31
CA GLN A 41 -0.09 5.32 -1.55
C GLN A 41 -1.31 5.49 -2.46
N ARG A 42 -2.45 4.95 -2.04
CA ARG A 42 -3.68 4.96 -2.80
C ARG A 42 -4.90 5.14 -1.91
N ASN A 43 -5.95 5.73 -2.47
CA ASN A 43 -7.24 5.85 -1.84
C ASN A 43 -8.28 5.04 -2.61
N TRP A 44 -9.13 4.30 -1.90
CA TRP A 44 -10.13 3.41 -2.50
C TRP A 44 -11.15 4.14 -3.38
N ARG A 45 -11.39 5.43 -3.12
CA ARG A 45 -12.26 6.30 -3.95
C ARG A 45 -11.57 6.81 -5.21
N ARG A 46 -10.24 7.00 -5.20
CA ARG A 46 -9.50 7.64 -6.31
C ARG A 46 -8.86 6.63 -7.25
N THR A 47 -8.35 5.52 -6.73
CA THR A 47 -7.60 4.55 -7.53
C THR A 47 -8.09 3.13 -7.22
N ARG A 48 -8.62 2.45 -8.24
CA ARG A 48 -9.08 1.07 -8.12
C ARG A 48 -7.92 0.11 -8.36
N LEU A 49 -7.81 -0.94 -7.53
CA LEU A 49 -6.86 -2.03 -7.74
C LEU A 49 -7.30 -2.83 -8.97
N LYS A 50 -6.43 -2.91 -9.98
CA LYS A 50 -6.65 -3.79 -11.12
C LYS A 50 -6.49 -5.25 -10.66
N LYS A 51 -7.40 -6.10 -11.10
CA LYS A 51 -7.54 -7.50 -10.68
C LYS A 51 -6.57 -8.39 -11.47
#